data_AF-A0A9D6L2D9-F1
#
_entry.id   AF-A0A9D6L2D9-F1
#
_cell.length_a   1.000
_cell.length_b   1.000
_cell.length_c   1.000
_cell.angle_alpha   90.00
_cell.angle_beta   90.00
_cell.angle_gamma   90.00
#
_symmetry.space_group_name_H-M   'P 1'
#
loop_
_entity.id
_entity.type
_entity.pdbx_description
1 polymer ?
#
loop_
_entity_poly.entity_id
_entity_poly.type
_entity_poly.pdbx_seq_one_letter_code
_entity_poly.pdbx_strand_id
1 'polypeptide(L)'
;MADFGGTETAGSDSVAPQSLTQSAREKLRQLVARIEKLEEEKKSIADDIKETYGEAKGMGYDTKVLRQVIRLRKQGRQEREEQEQIRDLYLHALGEI
;
A
#
# COMPACT_ATOMS: atom_id res chain seq x y z
N MET A 1 13.72 -59.04 22.60
CA MET A 1 12.41 -58.36 22.52
C MET A 1 12.69 -56.86 22.54
N ALA A 2 12.60 -56.25 21.35
CA ALA A 2 12.63 -54.82 21.00
C ALA A 2 13.55 -53.86 21.79
N ASP A 3 14.70 -53.59 21.17
CA ASP A 3 15.39 -52.31 21.13
C ASP A 3 14.40 -51.23 20.60
N PHE A 4 14.08 -50.19 21.38
CA PHE A 4 13.17 -49.11 20.96
C PHE A 4 13.89 -47.77 20.99
N GLY A 5 14.29 -47.35 19.78
CA GLY A 5 14.02 -46.01 19.30
C GLY A 5 14.81 -44.89 19.95
N GLY A 6 15.99 -44.64 19.41
CA GLY A 6 16.72 -43.40 19.62
C GLY A 6 15.82 -42.19 19.38
N THR A 7 15.79 -41.29 20.36
CA THR A 7 15.28 -39.93 20.16
C THR A 7 16.28 -39.19 19.29
N GLU A 8 16.15 -39.33 17.98
CA GLU A 8 16.67 -38.35 17.02
C GLU A 8 15.84 -37.07 17.18
N THR A 9 16.28 -36.22 18.09
CA THR A 9 15.83 -34.83 18.15
C THR A 9 16.19 -34.16 16.82
N ALA A 10 15.16 -33.99 15.99
CA ALA A 10 15.19 -33.33 14.72
C ALA A 10 15.84 -31.94 14.81
N GLY A 11 16.81 -31.72 13.92
CA GLY A 11 17.01 -30.45 13.22
C GLY A 11 17.32 -29.23 14.09
N SER A 12 18.55 -29.12 14.57
CA SER A 12 19.15 -27.79 14.79
C SER A 12 19.51 -27.16 13.44
N ASP A 13 18.51 -26.80 12.62
CA ASP A 13 18.70 -25.86 11.52
C ASP A 13 18.75 -24.45 12.10
N SER A 14 19.77 -24.19 12.92
CA SER A 14 20.21 -22.83 13.15
C SER A 14 20.83 -22.36 11.84
N VAL A 15 20.01 -21.76 10.97
CA VAL A 15 20.49 -21.00 9.81
C VAL A 15 21.24 -19.81 10.38
N ALA A 16 22.52 -20.01 10.69
CA ALA A 16 23.45 -18.92 10.95
C ALA A 16 23.31 -17.94 9.78
N PRO A 17 23.30 -16.62 10.04
CA PRO A 17 23.16 -15.64 8.97
C PRO A 17 24.30 -15.87 7.97
N GLN A 18 23.98 -16.40 6.80
CA GLN A 18 24.95 -16.58 5.73
C GLN A 18 25.60 -15.21 5.49
N SER A 19 26.91 -15.14 5.67
CA SER A 19 27.62 -13.87 5.60
C SER A 19 27.45 -13.28 4.21
N LEU A 20 26.73 -12.15 4.11
CA LEU A 20 26.60 -11.41 2.85
C LEU A 20 27.97 -11.11 2.27
N THR A 21 28.21 -11.53 1.03
CA THR A 21 29.43 -11.20 0.29
C THR A 21 29.57 -9.68 0.17
N GLN A 22 30.80 -9.18 0.04
CA GLN A 22 31.05 -7.73 -0.04
C GLN A 22 30.25 -7.06 -1.17
N SER A 23 30.17 -7.68 -2.34
CA SER A 23 29.34 -7.21 -3.46
C SER A 23 27.85 -7.16 -3.11
N ALA A 24 27.34 -8.14 -2.36
CA ALA A 24 25.94 -8.12 -1.91
C ALA A 24 25.68 -6.99 -0.90
N ARG A 25 26.65 -6.68 -0.02
CA ARG A 25 26.55 -5.54 0.91
C ARG A 25 26.54 -4.20 0.18
N GLU A 26 27.34 -4.04 -0.87
CA GLU A 26 27.37 -2.83 -1.69
C GLU A 26 26.05 -2.61 -2.45
N LYS A 27 25.51 -3.66 -3.08
CA LYS A 27 24.19 -3.61 -3.74
C LYS A 27 23.08 -3.26 -2.75
N LEU A 28 23.10 -3.85 -1.56
CA LEU A 28 22.13 -3.55 -0.51
C LEU A 28 22.18 -2.07 -0.11
N ARG A 29 23.37 -1.51 0.12
CA ARG A 29 23.54 -0.08 0.43
C ARG A 29 22.99 0.83 -0.66
N GLN A 30 23.21 0.49 -1.94
CA GLN A 30 22.68 1.26 -3.07
C GLN A 30 21.14 1.21 -3.12
N LEU A 31 20.54 0.03 -2.89
CA LEU A 31 19.09 -0.11 -2.84
C LEU A 31 18.48 0.68 -1.68
N VAL A 32 19.07 0.59 -0.49
CA VAL A 32 18.62 1.33 0.70
C VAL A 32 18.69 2.83 0.44
N ALA A 33 19.84 3.35 -0.02
CA ALA A 33 19.99 4.78 -0.31
C ALA A 33 18.98 5.27 -1.35
N ARG A 34 18.68 4.47 -2.38
CA ARG A 34 17.65 4.80 -3.37
C ARG A 34 16.25 4.83 -2.76
N ILE A 35 15.91 3.87 -1.90
CA ILE A 35 14.61 3.80 -1.22
C ILE A 35 14.43 4.98 -0.26
N GLU A 36 15.46 5.33 0.52
CA GLU A 36 15.41 6.46 1.45
C GLU A 36 15.14 7.77 0.71
N LYS A 37 15.82 8.00 -0.41
CA LYS A 37 15.56 9.16 -1.27
C LYS A 37 14.11 9.17 -1.79
N LEU A 38 13.59 8.03 -2.24
CA LEU A 38 12.21 7.93 -2.73
C LEU A 38 11.17 8.16 -1.61
N GLU A 39 11.43 7.69 -0.39
CA GLU A 39 10.55 7.95 0.76
C GLU A 39 10.58 9.44 1.17
N GLU A 40 11.73 10.10 1.08
CA GLU A 40 11.84 11.55 1.29
C GLU A 40 11.04 12.33 0.23
N GLU A 41 11.19 12.01 -1.06
CA GLU A 41 10.43 12.62 -2.15
C GLU A 41 8.92 12.40 -1.97
N LYS A 42 8.52 11.17 -1.62
CA LYS A 42 7.11 10.83 -1.35
C LYS A 42 6.56 11.62 -0.17
N LYS A 43 7.36 11.85 0.88
CA LYS A 43 6.96 12.68 2.02
C LYS A 43 6.75 14.14 1.58
N SER A 44 7.69 14.71 0.83
CA SER A 44 7.55 16.08 0.28
C SER A 44 6.26 16.21 -0.53
N ILE A 45 6.00 15.28 -1.45
CA ILE A 45 4.77 15.28 -2.25
C ILE A 45 3.52 15.13 -1.37
N ALA A 46 3.58 14.31 -0.32
CA ALA A 46 2.45 14.15 0.60
C ALA A 46 2.15 15.44 1.38
N ASP A 47 3.19 16.18 1.77
CA ASP A 47 3.07 17.48 2.42
C ASP A 47 2.48 18.52 1.45
N ASP A 48 2.97 18.60 0.20
CA ASP A 48 2.42 19.48 -0.84
C ASP A 48 0.93 19.21 -1.11
N ILE A 49 0.55 17.93 -1.18
CA ILE A 49 -0.86 17.52 -1.34
C ILE A 49 -1.70 18.01 -0.15
N LYS A 50 -1.16 17.92 1.07
CA LYS A 50 -1.86 18.35 2.29
C LYS A 50 -2.04 19.87 2.29
N GLU A 51 -1.04 20.63 1.88
CA GLU A 51 -1.11 22.08 1.74
C GLU A 51 -2.17 22.47 0.70
N THR A 52 -2.19 21.81 -0.46
CA THR A 52 -3.21 22.04 -1.50
C THR A 52 -4.64 21.82 -0.98
N TYR A 53 -4.87 20.76 -0.19
CA TYR A 53 -6.19 20.58 0.46
C TYR A 53 -6.46 21.66 1.52
N GLY A 54 -5.43 22.15 2.20
CA GLY A 54 -5.54 23.27 3.14
C GLY A 54 -5.97 24.56 2.45
N GLU A 55 -5.35 24.89 1.31
CA GLU A 55 -5.74 26.02 0.47
C GLU A 55 -7.19 25.90 -0.02
N ALA A 56 -7.55 24.72 -0.55
CA ALA A 56 -8.93 24.46 -0.98
C ALA A 56 -9.94 24.68 0.16
N LYS A 57 -9.58 24.27 1.39
CA LYS A 57 -10.40 24.54 2.58
C LYS A 57 -10.50 26.04 2.88
N GLY A 58 -9.40 26.78 2.76
CA GLY A 58 -9.37 28.24 2.93
C GLY A 58 -10.23 28.98 1.90
N MET A 59 -10.34 28.44 0.69
CA MET A 59 -11.22 28.93 -0.38
C MET A 59 -12.70 28.53 -0.18
N GLY A 60 -13.01 27.73 0.84
CA GLY A 60 -14.38 27.30 1.16
C GLY A 60 -14.82 25.97 0.54
N TYR A 61 -13.92 25.21 -0.09
CA TYR A 61 -14.26 23.89 -0.64
C TYR A 61 -14.27 22.81 0.46
N ASP A 62 -15.18 21.83 0.33
CA ASP A 62 -15.16 20.63 1.17
C ASP A 62 -14.07 19.65 0.71
N THR A 63 -12.99 19.60 1.47
CA THR A 63 -11.87 18.67 1.25
C THR A 63 -12.25 17.19 1.28
N LYS A 64 -13.32 16.79 1.99
CA LYS A 64 -13.80 15.40 1.99
C LYS A 64 -14.39 15.03 0.64
N VAL A 65 -15.23 15.91 0.10
CA VAL A 65 -15.83 15.74 -1.22
C VAL A 65 -14.74 15.77 -2.30
N LEU A 66 -13.77 16.69 -2.23
CA LEU A 66 -12.64 16.72 -3.18
C LEU A 66 -11.84 15.40 -3.19
N ARG A 67 -11.59 14.80 -2.01
CA ARG A 67 -10.91 13.49 -1.93
C ARG A 67 -11.73 12.38 -2.58
N GLN A 68 -13.06 12.40 -2.43
CA GLN A 68 -13.95 11.46 -3.11
C GLN A 68 -13.91 11.66 -4.63
N VAL A 69 -13.99 12.90 -5.11
CA VAL A 69 -13.88 13.24 -6.54
C VAL A 69 -12.56 12.75 -7.12
N ILE A 70 -11.43 12.97 -6.44
CA ILE A 70 -10.12 12.49 -6.90
C ILE A 70 -10.08 10.96 -6.94
N ARG A 71 -10.66 10.26 -5.95
CA ARG A 71 -10.74 8.81 -5.96
C ARG A 71 -11.58 8.29 -7.13
N LEU A 72 -12.76 8.86 -7.35
CA LEU A 72 -13.62 8.53 -8.49
C LEU A 72 -12.88 8.79 -9.81
N ARG A 73 -12.17 9.91 -9.93
CA ARG A 73 -11.39 10.25 -11.13
C ARG A 73 -10.26 9.26 -11.43
N LYS A 74 -9.68 8.63 -10.40
CA LYS A 74 -8.66 7.58 -10.55
C LYS A 74 -9.23 6.25 -11.05
N GLN A 75 -10.51 5.98 -10.83
CA GLN A 75 -11.16 4.78 -11.37
C GLN A 75 -11.30 4.89 -12.89
N GLY A 76 -11.16 3.75 -13.57
CA GLY A 76 -11.37 3.66 -15.01
C GLY A 76 -12.82 4.04 -15.38
N ARG A 77 -13.00 4.65 -16.55
CA ARG A 77 -14.34 5.09 -16.99
C ARG A 77 -15.35 3.93 -17.03
N GLN A 78 -14.93 2.77 -17.51
CA GLN A 78 -15.78 1.57 -17.57
C GLN A 78 -16.15 1.05 -16.18
N GLU A 79 -15.19 0.95 -15.27
CA GLU A 79 -15.43 0.54 -13.88
C GLU A 79 -16.40 1.50 -13.17
N ARG A 80 -16.31 2.82 -13.44
CA ARG A 80 -17.27 3.79 -12.92
C ARG A 80 -18.68 3.57 -13.46
N GLU A 81 -18.82 3.37 -14.76
CA GLU A 81 -20.12 3.15 -15.41
C GLU A 81 -20.78 1.86 -14.88
N GLU A 82 -20.02 0.80 -14.68
CA GLU A 82 -20.51 -0.45 -14.08
C GLU A 82 -20.94 -0.26 -12.61
N GLN A 83 -20.13 0.45 -11.81
CA GLN A 83 -20.48 0.76 -10.42
C GLN A 83 -21.72 1.65 -10.30
N GLU A 84 -21.89 2.62 -11.21
CA GLU A 84 -23.07 3.47 -11.27
C GLU A 84 -24.33 2.65 -11.61
N GLN A 85 -24.27 1.76 -12.61
CA GLN A 85 -25.39 0.89 -12.95
C GLN A 85 -25.82 0.00 -11.78
N ILE A 86 -24.87 -0.61 -11.08
CA ILE A 86 -25.15 -1.45 -9.91
C ILE A 86 -25.71 -0.60 -8.76
N ARG A 87 -25.16 0.59 -8.54
CA ARG A 87 -25.65 1.53 -7.52
C ARG A 87 -27.10 1.92 -7.80
N ASP A 88 -27.42 2.28 -9.03
CA ASP A 88 -28.76 2.71 -9.42
C ASP A 88 -29.77 1.57 -9.26
N LEU A 89 -29.40 0.34 -9.62
CA LEU A 89 -30.21 -0.86 -9.35
C LEU A 89 -30.53 -1.01 -7.86
N TYR A 90 -29.54 -0.83 -6.98
CA TYR A 90 -29.74 -0.95 -5.54
C TYR A 90 -30.58 0.19 -4.97
N LEU A 91 -30.37 1.42 -5.43
CA LEU A 91 -31.17 2.57 -4.98
C LEU A 91 -32.64 2.43 -5.39
N HIS A 92 -32.90 1.97 -6.61
CA HIS A 92 -34.25 1.64 -7.08
C HIS A 92 -34.88 0.51 -6.24
N ALA A 93 -34.12 -0.55 -5.92
CA ALA A 93 -34.60 -1.64 -5.09
C ALA A 93 -34.93 -1.22 -3.64
N LEU A 94 -34.26 -0.18 -3.13
CA LEU A 94 -34.50 0.41 -1.81
C LEU A 94 -35.58 1.50 -1.82
N GLY A 95 -36.05 1.94 -3.00
CA GLY A 95 -37.05 3.01 -3.14
C GLY A 95 -36.50 4.41 -2.84
N GLU A 96 -35.18 4.59 -2.92
CA GLU A 96 -34.49 5.88 -2.72
C GLU A 96 -34.44 6.74 -4.00
N ILE A 97 -34.90 6.19 -5.13
CA ILE A 97 -35.06 6.83 -6.45
C ILE A 97 -36.34 6.31 -7.09
#